data_AF-A0A956PIA7-F1
#
_entry.id   AF-A0A956PIA7-F1
#
_cell.length_a   1.000
_cell.length_b   1.000
_cell.length_c   1.000
_cell.angle_alpha   90.00
_cell.angle_beta   90.00
_cell.angle_gamma   90.00
#
_symmetry.space_group_name_H-M   'P 1'
#
loop_
_entity.id
_entity.type
_entity.pdbx_description
1 polymer ?
#
loop_
_entity_poly.entity_id
_entity_poly.type
_entity_poly.pdbx_seq_one_letter_code
_entity_poly.pdbx_strand_id
1 'polypeptide(L)'
;MLKLTNQSAGASARVQLAPQSSVSVAKNRNSTSPATGGNDALTLTRTSQDRNPYEGTAPGHAKVKVGSWGSGKNDSLLGILHQQGYSNREIYTKNQEGHTLLDRVQQVNQLRNANLIRQGQELVVPSKEAPAQTPSTEPQPQTTPGTVSAQSGNQKKEPSVSQVRVGKWGRDANGSLYEILHNQGFQRSQILGEDGNGDSLLKKVARANGLQDPNKVREGATLNVPNSLEALEKMNVPELNKPAARTRPEVSRVSELPRLEVKPLELPKPKIELPPLKPIESPRTSTPVVETPRAEGSDQKAATANMGLLLDGVKNGKFTREEFQYLNALSNRYEETRAQFSKEGFDNDELKALGQFETRYGVTYTRLYNSDDIRLSNNTQATEDPRGQLRLRHYEEGGALWDGFKNGTVDSEKALSEMIRQRAEARAQGGN
;
A
#
# COMPACT_ATOMS: atom_id res chain seq x y z
N MET A 1 17.81 21.95 -66.09
CA MET A 1 18.23 21.51 -64.75
C MET A 1 18.39 20.00 -64.77
N LEU A 2 19.60 19.52 -64.45
CA LEU A 2 20.05 18.15 -64.67
C LEU A 2 19.29 17.13 -63.81
N LYS A 3 18.78 16.09 -64.47
CA LYS A 3 18.34 14.82 -63.88
C LYS A 3 19.58 13.97 -63.55
N LEU A 4 19.64 13.41 -62.34
CA LEU A 4 20.47 12.25 -62.03
C LEU A 4 19.60 11.18 -61.39
N THR A 5 19.28 10.17 -62.19
CA THR A 5 18.97 8.80 -61.80
C THR A 5 20.28 8.07 -61.52
N ASN A 6 20.34 7.26 -60.45
CA ASN A 6 21.05 5.98 -60.51
C ASN A 6 20.54 4.99 -59.45
N GLN A 7 20.15 3.82 -59.96
CA GLN A 7 19.94 2.57 -59.24
C GLN A 7 21.28 1.82 -59.10
N SER A 8 21.43 1.02 -58.05
CA SER A 8 21.67 -0.44 -58.10
C SER A 8 22.57 -0.97 -56.97
N ALA A 9 22.34 -2.26 -56.68
CA ALA A 9 23.14 -3.23 -55.93
C ALA A 9 23.36 -2.96 -54.42
N GLY A 10 23.01 -3.85 -53.49
CA GLY A 10 22.97 -5.31 -53.56
C GLY A 10 24.29 -5.87 -53.03
N ALA A 11 24.44 -5.99 -51.71
CA ALA A 11 25.50 -6.77 -51.09
C ALA A 11 25.07 -7.28 -49.70
N SER A 12 24.69 -8.55 -49.65
CA SER A 12 24.57 -9.32 -48.42
C SER A 12 25.96 -9.51 -47.79
N ALA A 13 26.17 -8.98 -46.59
CA ALA A 13 27.33 -9.31 -45.77
C ALA A 13 26.93 -10.37 -44.74
N ARG A 14 27.17 -11.63 -45.09
CA ARG A 14 27.14 -12.80 -44.21
C ARG A 14 28.48 -12.84 -43.47
N VAL A 15 28.51 -12.47 -42.19
CA VAL A 15 29.68 -12.67 -41.32
C VAL A 15 29.49 -13.99 -40.58
N GLN A 16 30.28 -14.98 -40.97
CA GLN A 16 30.31 -16.32 -40.40
C GLN A 16 31.78 -16.74 -40.28
N LEU A 17 32.36 -16.67 -39.08
CA LEU A 17 33.64 -17.26 -38.62
C LEU A 17 33.73 -16.91 -37.12
N ALA A 18 34.08 -17.76 -36.15
CA ALA A 18 34.42 -19.17 -36.07
C ALA A 18 34.28 -19.59 -34.57
N PRO A 19 34.12 -20.88 -34.25
CA PRO A 19 33.96 -21.35 -32.86
C PRO A 19 35.31 -21.36 -32.12
N GLN A 20 35.38 -20.75 -30.95
CA GLN A 20 36.57 -20.85 -30.08
C GLN A 20 36.40 -21.98 -29.05
N SER A 21 37.10 -23.06 -29.35
CA SER A 21 37.96 -23.88 -28.50
C SER A 21 37.61 -24.03 -27.02
N SER A 22 37.09 -25.21 -26.71
CA SER A 22 37.15 -25.88 -25.41
C SER A 22 38.60 -26.13 -24.95
N VAL A 23 38.96 -25.61 -23.78
CA VAL A 23 40.16 -26.04 -23.04
C VAL A 23 39.72 -26.92 -21.89
N SER A 24 40.11 -28.20 -21.96
CA SER A 24 40.12 -29.16 -20.86
C SER A 24 41.56 -29.29 -20.33
N VAL A 25 41.71 -29.90 -19.15
CA VAL A 25 42.96 -30.29 -18.46
C VAL A 25 43.53 -29.15 -17.58
N ALA A 26 43.77 -29.28 -16.27
CA ALA A 26 44.45 -30.37 -15.59
C ALA A 26 43.94 -30.65 -14.16
N LYS A 27 43.96 -31.95 -13.88
CA LYS A 27 43.80 -32.66 -12.61
C LYS A 27 45.09 -32.47 -11.80
N ASN A 28 45.09 -31.68 -10.73
CA ASN A 28 46.22 -31.63 -9.81
C ASN A 28 45.94 -32.53 -8.59
N ARG A 29 46.48 -33.74 -8.64
CA ARG A 29 46.69 -34.60 -7.48
C ARG A 29 48.02 -34.17 -6.88
N ASN A 30 48.01 -33.68 -5.64
CA ASN A 30 49.16 -33.89 -4.77
C ASN A 30 48.67 -34.14 -3.33
N SER A 31 48.66 -35.43 -3.02
CA SER A 31 48.56 -35.98 -1.67
C SER A 31 49.92 -35.84 -1.01
N THR A 32 50.00 -35.14 0.11
CA THR A 32 51.02 -35.40 1.12
C THR A 32 50.40 -35.21 2.50
N SER A 33 50.14 -36.32 3.19
CA SER A 33 49.88 -36.36 4.62
C SER A 33 51.12 -35.89 5.39
N PRO A 34 50.93 -35.43 6.63
CA PRO A 34 51.50 -36.25 7.70
C PRO A 34 50.41 -36.70 8.67
N ALA A 35 50.41 -38.00 8.92
CA ALA A 35 49.70 -38.60 10.02
C ALA A 35 50.42 -38.26 11.33
N THR A 36 49.71 -37.73 12.32
CA THR A 36 50.02 -37.98 13.74
C THR A 36 48.71 -37.88 14.53
N GLY A 37 48.48 -38.89 15.36
CA GLY A 37 47.21 -39.29 15.93
C GLY A 37 46.49 -38.28 16.82
N GLY A 38 45.17 -38.43 16.86
CA GLY A 38 44.27 -37.79 17.83
C GLY A 38 42.85 -38.28 17.56
N ASN A 39 42.30 -39.07 18.47
CA ASN A 39 41.02 -39.75 18.33
C ASN A 39 39.86 -38.75 18.26
N ASP A 40 39.21 -38.57 17.10
CA ASP A 40 37.98 -37.77 16.99
C ASP A 40 37.08 -38.20 15.81
N ALA A 41 36.98 -39.51 15.58
CA ALA A 41 36.16 -40.09 14.50
C ALA A 41 34.70 -40.39 14.88
N LEU A 42 34.16 -39.75 15.93
CA LEU A 42 32.77 -39.94 16.40
C LEU A 42 31.92 -38.66 16.43
N THR A 43 32.42 -37.53 15.92
CA THR A 43 31.77 -36.21 16.00
C THR A 43 31.52 -35.52 14.65
N LEU A 44 31.67 -36.22 13.52
CA LEU A 44 31.51 -35.64 12.17
C LEU A 44 30.22 -36.03 11.43
N THR A 45 29.29 -36.75 12.06
CA THR A 45 28.01 -37.13 11.43
C THR A 45 26.78 -36.35 11.94
N ARG A 46 26.95 -35.34 12.81
CA ARG A 46 25.80 -34.64 13.44
C ARG A 46 25.51 -33.21 12.99
N THR A 47 26.21 -32.61 12.02
CA THR A 47 26.23 -31.13 11.89
C THR A 47 25.71 -30.52 10.58
N SER A 48 25.10 -31.27 9.65
CA SER A 48 24.50 -30.64 8.45
C SER A 48 23.05 -30.19 8.63
N GLN A 49 22.34 -30.69 9.65
CA GLN A 49 20.88 -30.49 9.77
C GLN A 49 20.48 -29.36 10.74
N ASP A 50 21.41 -28.88 11.56
CA ASP A 50 21.18 -27.80 12.56
C ASP A 50 21.81 -26.46 12.19
N ARG A 51 22.39 -26.33 10.98
CA ARG A 51 23.04 -25.08 10.59
C ARG A 51 22.00 -24.02 10.25
N ASN A 52 22.03 -22.89 10.95
CA ASN A 52 21.13 -21.77 10.71
C ASN A 52 21.33 -21.22 9.28
N PRO A 53 20.32 -21.30 8.39
CA PRO A 53 20.46 -20.81 7.01
C PRO A 53 20.55 -19.27 6.93
N TYR A 54 20.27 -18.58 8.04
CA TYR A 54 20.37 -17.14 8.20
C TYR A 54 21.59 -16.72 9.03
N GLU A 55 22.60 -17.58 9.16
CA GLU A 55 23.88 -17.26 9.81
C GLU A 55 24.44 -15.93 9.25
N GLY A 56 24.80 -15.00 10.14
CA GLY A 56 25.25 -13.64 9.80
C GLY A 56 24.13 -12.62 9.53
N THR A 57 22.87 -13.05 9.41
CA THR A 57 21.70 -12.17 9.25
C THR A 57 20.77 -12.19 10.46
N ALA A 58 20.58 -13.37 11.04
CA ALA A 58 19.72 -13.58 12.20
C ALA A 58 20.34 -14.60 13.17
N PRO A 59 20.13 -14.44 14.49
CA PRO A 59 20.67 -15.37 15.49
C PRO A 59 20.02 -16.77 15.40
N GLY A 60 18.77 -16.86 14.92
CA GLY A 60 18.05 -18.13 14.78
C GLY A 60 17.21 -18.22 13.52
N HIS A 61 16.50 -19.34 13.39
CA HIS A 61 15.49 -19.56 12.37
C HIS A 61 14.31 -20.33 12.95
N ALA A 62 13.13 -20.14 12.38
CA ALA A 62 11.91 -20.82 12.74
C ALA A 62 11.24 -21.39 11.48
N LYS A 63 10.53 -22.51 11.64
CA LYS A 63 9.61 -23.01 10.62
C LYS A 63 8.23 -22.44 10.89
N VAL A 64 7.67 -21.73 9.91
CA VAL A 64 6.37 -21.08 10.02
C VAL A 64 5.47 -21.60 8.91
N LYS A 65 4.27 -22.05 9.30
CA LYS A 65 3.23 -22.44 8.35
C LYS A 65 2.48 -21.20 7.86
N VAL A 66 2.42 -21.04 6.55
CA VAL A 66 1.72 -19.96 5.87
C VAL A 66 0.23 -20.11 6.10
N GLY A 67 -0.40 -19.02 6.56
CA GLY A 67 -1.82 -18.97 6.87
C GLY A 67 -2.68 -18.78 5.61
N SER A 68 -4.00 -18.77 5.79
CA SER A 68 -4.91 -18.38 4.72
C SER A 68 -4.64 -16.94 4.29
N TRP A 69 -4.56 -16.72 2.98
CA TRP A 69 -4.19 -15.44 2.41
C TRP A 69 -5.24 -14.35 2.74
N GLY A 70 -4.84 -13.20 3.30
CA GLY A 70 -5.70 -12.04 3.59
C GLY A 70 -6.51 -12.10 4.90
N SER A 71 -6.44 -13.18 5.68
CA SER A 71 -7.13 -13.28 6.98
C SER A 71 -6.24 -13.77 8.12
N GLY A 72 -5.05 -14.29 7.81
CA GLY A 72 -4.11 -14.83 8.78
C GLY A 72 -2.91 -13.93 9.03
N LYS A 73 -2.41 -13.91 10.26
CA LYS A 73 -1.15 -13.23 10.64
C LYS A 73 0.02 -13.65 9.71
N ASN A 74 0.03 -14.91 9.26
CA ASN A 74 1.04 -15.52 8.37
C ASN A 74 0.66 -15.54 6.87
N ASP A 75 -0.13 -14.57 6.39
CA ASP A 75 -0.63 -14.56 5.01
C ASP A 75 0.39 -14.06 3.96
N SER A 76 1.43 -13.38 4.40
CA SER A 76 2.45 -12.78 3.55
C SER A 76 3.83 -12.99 4.16
N LEU A 77 4.86 -13.05 3.32
CA LEU A 77 6.24 -13.16 3.80
C LEU A 77 6.59 -11.98 4.74
N LEU A 78 6.05 -10.80 4.42
CA LEU A 78 6.18 -9.59 5.22
C LEU A 78 5.51 -9.74 6.59
N GLY A 79 4.26 -10.20 6.63
CA GLY A 79 3.53 -10.45 7.88
C GLY A 79 4.18 -11.52 8.75
N ILE A 80 4.77 -12.56 8.13
CA ILE A 80 5.54 -13.58 8.83
C ILE A 80 6.81 -12.98 9.45
N LEU A 81 7.57 -12.18 8.71
CA LEU A 81 8.79 -11.54 9.21
C LEU A 81 8.50 -10.51 10.31
N HIS A 82 7.40 -9.78 10.20
CA HIS A 82 6.95 -8.87 11.27
C HIS A 82 6.65 -9.61 12.56
N GLN A 83 6.03 -10.79 12.49
CA GLN A 83 5.82 -11.63 13.69
C GLN A 83 7.11 -12.17 14.28
N GLN A 84 8.15 -12.38 13.46
CA GLN A 84 9.49 -12.71 13.94
C GLN A 84 10.23 -11.49 14.53
N GLY A 85 9.55 -10.34 14.65
CA GLY A 85 10.06 -9.13 15.28
C GLY A 85 10.87 -8.22 14.36
N TYR A 86 10.87 -8.46 13.04
CA TYR A 86 11.56 -7.60 12.09
C TYR A 86 10.69 -6.39 11.69
N SER A 87 11.29 -5.22 11.69
CA SER A 87 10.69 -3.98 11.18
C SER A 87 10.77 -3.91 9.66
N ASN A 88 9.93 -3.06 9.03
CA ASN A 88 10.00 -2.81 7.58
C ASN A 88 11.41 -2.41 7.13
N ARG A 89 12.07 -1.57 7.92
CA ARG A 89 13.44 -1.15 7.64
C ARG A 89 14.39 -2.35 7.61
N GLU A 90 14.37 -3.21 8.62
CA GLU A 90 15.23 -4.40 8.65
C GLU A 90 14.92 -5.38 7.51
N ILE A 91 13.66 -5.48 7.10
CA ILE A 91 13.24 -6.36 6.01
C ILE A 91 13.79 -5.87 4.66
N TYR A 92 13.75 -4.55 4.40
CA TYR A 92 14.14 -3.96 3.12
C TYR A 92 15.56 -3.37 3.07
N THR A 93 16.26 -3.29 4.20
CA THR A 93 17.65 -2.83 4.23
C THR A 93 18.53 -3.90 3.59
N LYS A 94 19.37 -3.47 2.66
CA LYS A 94 20.35 -4.35 2.00
C LYS A 94 21.51 -4.64 2.95
N ASN A 95 21.92 -5.89 3.02
CA ASN A 95 23.15 -6.28 3.71
C ASN A 95 24.39 -5.84 2.91
N GLN A 96 25.59 -6.19 3.41
CA GLN A 96 26.86 -5.88 2.72
C GLN A 96 26.96 -6.51 1.32
N GLU A 97 26.19 -7.57 1.05
CA GLU A 97 26.12 -8.26 -0.24
C GLU A 97 25.06 -7.65 -1.19
N GLY A 98 24.32 -6.61 -0.75
CA GLY A 98 23.29 -5.95 -1.54
C GLY A 98 21.91 -6.63 -1.52
N HIS A 99 21.72 -7.68 -0.72
CA HIS A 99 20.47 -8.44 -0.63
C HIS A 99 19.63 -7.99 0.57
N THR A 100 18.31 -7.97 0.39
CA THR A 100 17.36 -7.71 1.48
C THR A 100 17.09 -8.98 2.28
N LEU A 101 16.53 -8.84 3.48
CA LEU A 101 16.08 -9.99 4.26
C LEU A 101 15.03 -10.81 3.51
N LEU A 102 14.17 -10.12 2.75
CA LEU A 102 13.15 -10.74 1.90
C LEU A 102 13.79 -11.63 0.81
N ASP A 103 14.84 -11.14 0.15
CA ASP A 103 15.57 -11.89 -0.88
C ASP A 103 16.21 -13.15 -0.29
N ARG A 104 16.76 -13.04 0.92
CA ARG A 104 17.39 -14.17 1.60
C ARG A 104 16.37 -15.25 1.97
N VAL A 105 15.21 -14.85 2.49
CA VAL A 105 14.12 -15.80 2.78
C VAL A 105 13.62 -16.47 1.51
N GLN A 106 13.48 -15.70 0.43
CA GLN A 106 13.11 -16.22 -0.87
C GLN A 106 14.11 -17.29 -1.35
N GLN A 107 15.41 -17.03 -1.22
CA GLN A 107 16.48 -17.95 -1.62
C GLN A 107 16.50 -19.23 -0.77
N VAL A 108 16.45 -19.11 0.56
CA VAL A 108 16.48 -20.25 1.49
C VAL A 108 15.30 -21.19 1.26
N ASN A 109 14.13 -20.65 0.94
CA ASN A 109 12.92 -21.43 0.67
C ASN A 109 12.70 -21.76 -0.82
N GLN A 110 13.68 -21.44 -1.68
CA GLN A 110 13.63 -21.69 -3.13
C GLN A 110 12.36 -21.14 -3.79
N LEU A 111 11.87 -20.00 -3.30
CA LEU A 111 10.69 -19.35 -3.83
C LEU A 111 11.05 -18.62 -5.12
N ARG A 112 10.27 -18.82 -6.18
CA ARG A 112 10.45 -18.06 -7.44
C ARG A 112 10.12 -16.57 -7.28
N ASN A 113 9.24 -16.25 -6.34
CA ASN A 113 8.81 -14.89 -6.03
C ASN A 113 8.38 -14.82 -4.57
N ALA A 114 8.90 -13.84 -3.82
CA ALA A 114 8.55 -13.60 -2.41
C ALA A 114 7.04 -13.39 -2.17
N ASN A 115 6.29 -12.94 -3.18
CA ASN A 115 4.84 -12.70 -3.09
C ASN A 115 4.00 -13.95 -3.44
N LEU A 116 4.61 -15.05 -3.88
CA LEU A 116 3.92 -16.27 -4.30
C LEU A 116 4.14 -17.40 -3.28
N ILE A 117 3.59 -17.23 -2.08
CA ILE A 117 3.53 -18.28 -1.05
C ILE A 117 2.13 -18.88 -0.98
N ARG A 118 2.04 -20.19 -0.77
CA ARG A 118 0.76 -20.92 -0.74
C ARG A 118 0.31 -21.16 0.70
N GLN A 119 -1.00 -21.11 0.95
CA GLN A 119 -1.54 -21.52 2.24
C GLN A 119 -1.09 -22.94 2.59
N GLY A 120 -0.71 -23.15 3.85
CA GLY A 120 -0.25 -24.43 4.37
C GLY A 120 1.20 -24.78 4.01
N GLN A 121 1.85 -24.00 3.15
CA GLN A 121 3.28 -24.10 2.87
C GLN A 121 4.07 -23.82 4.15
N GLU A 122 5.10 -24.61 4.42
CA GLU A 122 6.02 -24.38 5.53
C GLU A 122 7.24 -23.60 5.02
N LEU A 123 7.56 -22.50 5.69
CA LEU A 123 8.68 -21.64 5.34
C LEU A 123 9.67 -21.59 6.49
N VAL A 124 10.94 -21.72 6.16
CA VAL A 124 12.06 -21.49 7.07
C VAL A 124 12.34 -19.99 7.06
N VAL A 125 12.08 -19.28 8.15
CA VAL A 125 12.25 -17.82 8.25
C VAL A 125 13.24 -17.46 9.35
N PRO A 126 13.95 -16.33 9.24
CA PRO A 126 14.86 -15.87 10.27
C PRO A 126 14.05 -15.53 11.54
N SER A 127 14.64 -15.78 12.70
CA SER A 127 14.06 -15.39 13.98
C SER A 127 15.09 -14.59 14.80
N LYS A 128 14.60 -13.57 15.50
CA LYS A 128 15.43 -12.79 16.44
C LYS A 128 15.71 -13.53 17.73
N GLU A 129 14.95 -14.59 18.02
CA GLU A 129 15.23 -15.49 19.12
C GLU A 129 16.08 -16.66 18.60
N ALA A 130 17.15 -16.98 19.32
CA ALA A 130 17.90 -18.21 19.04
C ALA A 130 16.95 -19.41 19.22
N PRO A 131 17.06 -20.48 18.41
CA PRO A 131 16.18 -21.63 18.56
C PRO A 131 16.32 -22.16 19.99
N ALA A 132 15.21 -22.10 20.73
CA ALA A 132 15.11 -22.81 22.01
C ALA A 132 15.32 -24.29 21.69
N GLN A 133 16.41 -24.86 22.21
CA GLN A 133 16.62 -26.30 22.18
C GLN A 133 15.36 -26.95 22.74
N THR A 134 14.77 -27.87 21.98
CA THR A 134 13.58 -28.63 22.38
C THR A 134 13.76 -29.18 23.80
N PRO A 135 12.83 -28.92 24.74
CA PRO A 135 13.02 -29.37 26.12
C PRO A 135 12.79 -30.88 26.22
N SER A 136 13.86 -31.64 26.46
CA SER A 136 13.75 -32.94 27.11
C SER A 136 13.29 -32.73 28.56
N THR A 137 12.25 -33.45 28.94
CA THR A 137 11.60 -33.42 30.26
C THR A 137 12.54 -33.91 31.36
N GLU A 138 12.91 -33.05 32.33
CA GLU A 138 13.27 -33.45 33.70
C GLU A 138 13.22 -32.22 34.67
N PRO A 139 12.80 -32.35 35.96
CA PRO A 139 12.33 -31.22 36.77
C PRO A 139 13.34 -30.60 37.78
N GLN A 140 13.28 -29.25 37.88
CA GLN A 140 13.63 -28.32 39.01
C GLN A 140 15.09 -28.20 39.51
N PRO A 141 15.51 -27.13 40.25
CA PRO A 141 14.78 -25.98 40.83
C PRO A 141 15.36 -24.56 40.55
N GLN A 142 14.62 -23.55 41.02
CA GLN A 142 14.82 -22.09 40.89
C GLN A 142 16.04 -21.52 41.65
N THR A 143 16.59 -20.39 41.19
CA THR A 143 16.99 -19.20 42.00
C THR A 143 17.21 -17.96 41.10
N THR A 144 16.77 -16.80 41.59
CA THR A 144 16.68 -15.41 41.03
C THR A 144 17.99 -14.58 41.22
N PRO A 145 18.09 -13.25 40.91
CA PRO A 145 17.37 -12.34 39.97
C PRO A 145 18.29 -11.40 39.10
N GLY A 146 17.70 -10.79 38.05
CA GLY A 146 17.97 -9.38 37.69
C GLY A 146 18.63 -9.08 36.33
N THR A 147 17.85 -8.62 35.34
CA THR A 147 18.04 -7.33 34.59
C THR A 147 17.01 -7.23 33.45
N VAL A 148 16.35 -6.07 33.40
CA VAL A 148 15.24 -5.64 32.53
C VAL A 148 15.45 -5.88 31.02
N SER A 149 14.50 -6.59 30.40
CA SER A 149 14.17 -6.47 28.97
C SER A 149 12.72 -6.83 28.72
N ALA A 150 12.07 -6.05 27.86
CA ALA A 150 10.64 -6.09 27.58
C ALA A 150 10.20 -7.48 27.06
N GLN A 151 9.54 -8.23 27.94
CA GLN A 151 8.88 -9.48 27.61
C GLN A 151 7.60 -9.21 26.79
N SER A 152 7.63 -9.55 25.51
CA SER A 152 6.43 -9.93 24.76
C SER A 152 6.25 -11.45 24.89
N GLY A 153 5.99 -11.89 26.12
CA GLY A 153 5.55 -13.24 26.43
C GLY A 153 4.03 -13.25 26.55
N ASN A 154 3.40 -14.26 25.96
CA ASN A 154 1.96 -14.50 25.90
C ASN A 154 1.37 -14.88 27.27
N GLN A 155 1.63 -14.07 28.30
CA GLN A 155 0.88 -14.10 29.54
C GLN A 155 -0.39 -13.29 29.33
N LYS A 156 -1.52 -13.81 29.81
CA LYS A 156 -2.80 -13.12 29.89
C LYS A 156 -2.60 -11.84 30.72
N LYS A 157 -2.16 -10.76 30.05
CA LYS A 157 -1.83 -9.48 30.69
C LYS A 157 -3.09 -8.96 31.33
N GLU A 158 -3.03 -8.69 32.62
CA GLU A 158 -4.11 -8.00 33.32
C GLU A 158 -4.41 -6.66 32.64
N PRO A 159 -5.68 -6.24 32.61
CA PRO A 159 -6.09 -5.00 31.97
C PRO A 159 -5.42 -3.80 32.65
N SER A 160 -4.48 -3.18 31.95
CA SER A 160 -3.68 -2.05 32.44
C SER A 160 -3.44 -1.01 31.34
N VAL A 161 -3.18 0.22 31.78
CA VAL A 161 -2.87 1.35 30.90
C VAL A 161 -1.36 1.53 30.90
N SER A 162 -0.74 1.40 29.73
CA SER A 162 0.71 1.57 29.54
C SER A 162 1.02 2.95 29.01
N GLN A 163 2.13 3.54 29.48
CA GLN A 163 2.66 4.78 28.92
C GLN A 163 3.60 4.45 27.74
N VAL A 164 3.26 4.96 26.56
CA VAL A 164 4.03 4.73 25.33
C VAL A 164 4.50 6.06 24.77
N ARG A 165 5.80 6.16 24.48
CA ARG A 165 6.38 7.33 23.83
C ARG A 165 6.17 7.27 22.32
N VAL A 166 5.62 8.34 21.75
CA VAL A 166 5.38 8.51 20.32
C VAL A 166 6.72 8.73 19.62
N GLY A 167 6.98 7.92 18.61
CA GLY A 167 8.16 8.06 17.77
C GLY A 167 7.94 9.08 16.64
N LYS A 168 8.90 9.17 15.74
CA LYS A 168 8.83 9.98 14.54
C LYS A 168 7.81 9.40 13.55
N TRP A 169 6.87 10.24 13.12
CA TRP A 169 5.82 9.86 12.18
C TRP A 169 6.40 9.19 10.92
N GLY A 170 5.86 8.02 10.56
CA GLY A 170 6.25 7.25 9.39
C GLY A 170 7.68 6.67 9.41
N ARG A 171 8.43 6.80 10.50
CA ARG A 171 9.78 6.23 10.64
C ARG A 171 9.88 5.21 11.78
N ASP A 172 9.19 5.43 12.87
CA ASP A 172 9.24 4.57 14.05
C ASP A 172 7.99 3.70 14.17
N ALA A 173 8.12 2.52 14.80
CA ALA A 173 7.00 1.61 15.02
C ALA A 173 5.87 2.21 15.88
N ASN A 174 6.15 3.29 16.61
CA ASN A 174 5.19 4.07 17.41
C ASN A 174 4.95 5.47 16.80
N GLY A 175 5.08 5.59 15.47
CA GLY A 175 4.97 6.88 14.77
C GLY A 175 3.55 7.42 14.73
N SER A 176 2.54 6.56 14.85
CA SER A 176 1.12 6.92 14.87
C SER A 176 0.36 6.25 16.01
N LEU A 177 -0.78 6.82 16.43
CA LEU A 177 -1.63 6.19 17.43
C LEU A 177 -2.18 4.84 16.97
N TYR A 178 -2.45 4.71 15.67
CA TYR A 178 -2.88 3.45 15.06
C TYR A 178 -1.83 2.36 15.24
N GLU A 179 -0.57 2.63 14.90
CA GLU A 179 0.53 1.65 15.04
C GLU A 179 0.79 1.33 16.50
N ILE A 180 0.71 2.32 17.39
CA ILE A 180 0.87 2.10 18.83
C ILE A 180 -0.18 1.12 19.34
N LEU A 181 -1.46 1.28 18.99
CA LEU A 181 -2.52 0.35 19.37
C LEU A 181 -2.35 -1.01 18.72
N HIS A 182 -1.95 -1.06 17.46
CA HIS A 182 -1.67 -2.31 16.78
C HIS A 182 -0.54 -3.09 17.46
N ASN A 183 0.51 -2.40 17.91
CA ASN A 183 1.62 -3.00 18.66
C ASN A 183 1.22 -3.47 20.07
N GLN A 184 0.13 -2.93 20.64
CA GLN A 184 -0.48 -3.46 21.86
C GLN A 184 -1.31 -4.73 21.62
N GLY A 185 -1.45 -5.18 20.37
CA GLY A 185 -2.15 -6.40 20.00
C GLY A 185 -3.60 -6.21 19.59
N PHE A 186 -4.09 -4.97 19.46
CA PHE A 186 -5.41 -4.72 18.91
C PHE A 186 -5.44 -4.98 17.40
N GLN A 187 -6.50 -5.63 16.94
CA GLN A 187 -6.71 -5.85 15.51
C GLN A 187 -7.22 -4.59 14.81
N ARG A 188 -6.97 -4.47 13.51
CA ARG A 188 -7.44 -3.35 12.69
C ARG A 188 -8.95 -3.10 12.82
N SER A 189 -9.75 -4.16 12.84
CA SER A 189 -11.21 -4.09 13.04
C SER A 189 -11.58 -3.54 14.42
N GLN A 190 -10.81 -3.82 15.46
CA GLN A 190 -11.03 -3.27 16.80
C GLN A 190 -10.56 -1.82 16.89
N ILE A 191 -9.47 -1.46 16.20
CA ILE A 191 -8.90 -0.11 16.21
C ILE A 191 -9.80 0.88 15.44
N LEU A 192 -10.24 0.48 14.25
CA LEU A 192 -10.98 1.35 13.31
C LEU A 192 -12.49 1.11 13.32
N GLY A 193 -12.94 -0.06 13.77
CA GLY A 193 -14.37 -0.36 13.88
C GLY A 193 -15.04 0.62 14.81
N GLU A 194 -16.15 1.18 14.37
CA GLU A 194 -16.95 2.11 15.14
C GLU A 194 -17.99 1.33 15.95
N ASP A 195 -18.20 1.75 17.20
CA ASP A 195 -19.31 1.25 18.01
C ASP A 195 -20.65 1.88 17.58
N GLY A 196 -21.73 1.54 18.29
CA GLY A 196 -23.06 2.12 18.03
C GLY A 196 -23.16 3.64 18.15
N ASN A 197 -22.12 4.31 18.68
CA ASN A 197 -22.03 5.76 18.78
C ASN A 197 -21.13 6.38 17.69
N GLY A 198 -20.61 5.59 16.75
CA GLY A 198 -19.67 6.08 15.73
C GLY A 198 -18.23 6.28 16.27
N ASP A 199 -17.93 5.74 17.45
CA ASP A 199 -16.65 5.90 18.11
C ASP A 199 -15.80 4.65 17.97
N SER A 200 -14.67 4.80 17.28
CA SER A 200 -13.64 3.77 17.21
C SER A 200 -12.71 3.80 18.43
N LEU A 201 -12.06 2.67 18.72
CA LEU A 201 -11.02 2.60 19.75
C LEU A 201 -9.95 3.69 19.54
N LEU A 202 -9.56 3.92 18.29
CA LEU A 202 -8.63 4.98 17.91
C LEU A 202 -9.09 6.37 18.39
N LYS A 203 -10.37 6.72 18.13
CA LYS A 203 -10.97 7.99 18.58
C LYS A 203 -11.04 8.07 20.11
N LYS A 204 -11.42 6.99 20.78
CA LYS A 204 -11.53 6.93 22.25
C LYS A 204 -10.18 7.16 22.93
N VAL A 205 -9.14 6.45 22.50
CA VAL A 205 -7.79 6.60 23.05
C VAL A 205 -7.22 7.98 22.74
N ALA A 206 -7.48 8.53 21.54
CA ALA A 206 -7.08 9.90 21.21
C ALA A 206 -7.69 10.92 22.18
N ARG A 207 -9.00 10.85 22.43
CA ARG A 207 -9.69 11.75 23.38
C ARG A 207 -9.21 11.58 24.81
N ALA A 208 -8.97 10.36 25.27
CA ALA A 208 -8.44 10.11 26.62
C ALA A 208 -7.03 10.70 26.82
N ASN A 209 -6.31 10.97 25.74
CA ASN A 209 -5.02 11.67 25.73
C ASN A 209 -5.14 13.16 25.36
N GLY A 210 -6.35 13.72 25.29
CA GLY A 210 -6.58 15.12 24.95
C GLY A 210 -6.31 15.48 23.49
N LEU A 211 -6.25 14.50 22.59
CA LEU A 211 -6.04 14.72 21.16
C LEU A 211 -7.39 15.00 20.47
N GLN A 212 -7.49 16.12 19.76
CA GLN A 212 -8.67 16.46 18.95
C GLN A 212 -8.76 15.63 17.67
N ASP A 213 -7.61 15.23 17.12
CA ASP A 213 -7.49 14.43 15.90
C ASP A 213 -6.58 13.24 16.19
N PRO A 214 -7.05 11.99 16.04
CA PRO A 214 -6.25 10.79 16.29
C PRO A 214 -5.00 10.69 15.41
N ASN A 215 -4.95 11.39 14.27
CA ASN A 215 -3.81 11.38 13.36
C ASN A 215 -2.75 12.45 13.71
N LYS A 216 -3.00 13.32 14.69
CA LYS A 216 -2.11 14.42 15.08
C LYS A 216 -1.37 14.15 16.39
N VAL A 217 -0.68 13.03 16.47
CA VAL A 217 0.25 12.75 17.57
C VAL A 217 1.57 13.50 17.37
N ARG A 218 2.15 14.03 18.46
CA ARG A 218 3.44 14.75 18.41
C ARG A 218 4.59 13.79 18.73
N GLU A 219 5.65 13.83 17.93
CA GLU A 219 6.90 13.11 18.21
C GLU A 219 7.39 13.42 19.64
N GLY A 220 7.79 12.38 20.36
CA GLY A 220 8.29 12.47 21.73
C GLY A 220 7.21 12.59 22.82
N ALA A 221 5.93 12.77 22.47
CA ALA A 221 4.83 12.79 23.43
C ALA A 221 4.66 11.42 24.10
N THR A 222 4.24 11.41 25.36
CA THR A 222 3.88 10.17 26.07
C THR A 222 2.36 10.04 26.08
N LEU A 223 1.85 8.92 25.55
CA LEU A 223 0.43 8.62 25.51
C LEU A 223 0.12 7.47 26.48
N ASN A 224 -1.03 7.59 27.14
CA ASN A 224 -1.65 6.50 27.89
C ASN A 224 -2.40 5.61 26.90
N VAL A 225 -2.02 4.34 26.83
CA VAL A 225 -2.55 3.39 25.84
C VAL A 225 -3.03 2.15 26.58
N PRO A 226 -4.28 1.71 26.37
CA PRO A 226 -4.76 0.50 27.02
C PRO A 226 -4.07 -0.71 26.39
N ASN A 227 -3.91 -1.80 27.15
CA ASN A 227 -3.43 -3.08 26.62
C ASN A 227 -4.58 -4.05 26.26
N SER A 228 -5.83 -3.70 26.62
CA SER A 228 -7.05 -4.47 26.33
C SER A 228 -8.27 -3.54 26.26
N LEU A 229 -9.40 -4.03 25.76
CA LEU A 229 -10.65 -3.26 25.76
C LEU A 229 -11.15 -2.97 27.18
N GLU A 230 -10.93 -3.88 28.12
CA GLU A 230 -11.28 -3.69 29.54
C GLU A 230 -10.42 -2.60 30.18
N ALA A 231 -9.14 -2.48 29.77
CA ALA A 231 -8.27 -1.41 30.25
C ALA A 231 -8.69 -0.03 29.73
N LEU A 232 -9.42 0.03 28.61
CA LEU A 232 -9.95 1.28 28.08
C LEU A 232 -10.99 1.90 29.03
N GLU A 233 -11.79 1.10 29.72
CA GLU A 233 -12.77 1.60 30.70
C GLU A 233 -12.11 2.27 31.89
N LYS A 234 -10.87 1.88 32.20
CA LYS A 234 -10.05 2.53 33.24
C LYS A 234 -9.43 3.84 32.77
N MET A 235 -9.38 4.09 31.47
CA MET A 235 -9.04 5.40 30.96
C MET A 235 -10.26 6.29 31.16
N ASN A 236 -10.07 7.43 31.83
CA ASN A 236 -11.13 8.40 32.04
C ASN A 236 -11.44 9.12 30.71
N VAL A 237 -12.05 8.40 29.76
CA VAL A 237 -12.45 8.91 28.45
C VAL A 237 -13.56 9.92 28.72
N PRO A 238 -13.37 11.22 28.44
CA PRO A 238 -14.46 12.17 28.57
C PRO A 238 -15.59 11.70 27.65
N GLU A 239 -16.73 11.32 28.22
CA GLU A 239 -17.93 11.10 27.42
C GLU A 239 -18.22 12.40 26.69
N LEU A 240 -18.35 12.33 25.38
CA LEU A 240 -18.86 13.46 24.62
C LEU A 240 -20.28 13.67 25.13
N ASN A 241 -20.47 14.64 26.03
CA ASN A 241 -21.80 15.14 26.35
C ASN A 241 -22.45 15.42 25.00
N LYS A 242 -23.46 14.60 24.65
CA LYS A 242 -24.33 14.86 23.50
C LYS A 242 -24.67 16.35 23.55
N PRO A 243 -24.52 17.11 22.46
CA PRO A 243 -24.95 18.50 22.48
C PRO A 243 -26.41 18.49 22.95
N ALA A 244 -26.63 19.04 24.13
CA ALA A 244 -27.96 19.21 24.68
C ALA A 244 -28.80 19.84 23.58
N ALA A 245 -29.94 19.22 23.26
CA ALA A 245 -30.92 19.78 22.36
C ALA A 245 -31.07 21.25 22.72
N ARG A 246 -30.72 22.15 21.78
CA ARG A 246 -30.81 23.59 21.97
C ARG A 246 -32.26 23.96 22.29
N THR A 247 -32.61 24.02 23.56
CA THR A 247 -33.71 24.85 24.03
C THR A 247 -33.28 26.29 23.81
N ARG A 248 -33.88 26.88 22.79
CA ARG A 248 -33.79 28.29 22.44
C ARG A 248 -34.08 29.13 23.69
N PRO A 249 -33.13 29.94 24.20
CA PRO A 249 -33.44 30.88 25.25
C PRO A 249 -34.27 32.02 24.63
N GLU A 250 -35.40 32.30 25.28
CA GLU A 250 -36.21 33.49 25.10
C GLU A 250 -35.36 34.69 25.56
N VAL A 251 -34.96 35.55 24.62
CA VAL A 251 -34.25 36.80 24.95
C VAL A 251 -35.26 37.93 24.92
N SER A 252 -35.59 38.40 26.12
CA SER A 252 -36.31 39.64 26.40
C SER A 252 -35.60 40.85 25.79
N ARG A 253 -36.39 41.64 25.06
CA ARG A 253 -36.41 43.13 24.98
C ARG A 253 -35.13 43.86 25.41
N VAL A 254 -34.43 44.45 24.43
CA VAL A 254 -33.62 45.67 24.62
C VAL A 254 -33.91 46.65 23.48
N SER A 255 -33.94 47.92 23.88
CA SER A 255 -34.58 49.08 23.28
C SER A 255 -34.03 49.56 21.93
N GLU A 256 -34.89 50.35 21.29
CA GLU A 256 -34.74 51.06 20.03
C GLU A 256 -33.43 51.84 19.86
N LEU A 257 -32.86 51.75 18.65
CA LEU A 257 -31.98 52.75 18.05
C LEU A 257 -32.48 53.03 16.62
N PRO A 258 -32.36 54.27 16.13
CA PRO A 258 -33.09 54.74 14.95
C PRO A 258 -32.53 54.16 13.65
N ARG A 259 -33.45 53.69 12.81
CA ARG A 259 -33.24 53.14 11.48
C ARG A 259 -32.90 54.26 10.49
N LEU A 260 -31.67 54.28 9.99
CA LEU A 260 -31.29 55.07 8.82
C LEU A 260 -32.01 54.50 7.58
N GLU A 261 -32.93 55.27 7.01
CA GLU A 261 -33.51 55.02 5.69
C GLU A 261 -32.45 55.21 4.60
N VAL A 262 -32.02 54.12 3.98
CA VAL A 262 -31.30 54.15 2.71
C VAL A 262 -32.30 53.77 1.62
N LYS A 263 -32.70 54.74 0.80
CA LYS A 263 -33.49 54.54 -0.43
C LYS A 263 -32.71 53.64 -1.39
N PRO A 264 -33.27 52.52 -1.87
CA PRO A 264 -32.65 51.72 -2.92
C PRO A 264 -32.65 52.50 -4.24
N LEU A 265 -31.49 52.64 -4.89
CA LEU A 265 -31.40 53.07 -6.29
C LEU A 265 -31.96 51.95 -7.18
N GLU A 266 -33.00 52.27 -7.96
CA GLU A 266 -33.47 51.42 -9.05
C GLU A 266 -32.49 51.50 -10.23
N LEU A 267 -31.85 50.38 -10.56
CA LEU A 267 -31.15 50.21 -11.84
C LEU A 267 -32.15 49.74 -12.91
N PRO A 268 -32.17 50.35 -14.12
CA PRO A 268 -33.00 49.90 -15.23
C PRO A 268 -32.46 48.58 -15.82
N LYS A 269 -33.30 47.55 -15.86
CA LYS A 269 -33.04 46.29 -16.58
C LYS A 269 -33.15 46.51 -18.10
N PRO A 270 -32.16 46.12 -18.92
CA PRO A 270 -32.33 46.11 -20.37
C PRO A 270 -33.23 44.93 -20.79
N LYS A 271 -34.21 45.25 -21.64
CA LYS A 271 -35.14 44.31 -22.26
C LYS A 271 -34.44 43.62 -23.43
N ILE A 272 -34.05 42.36 -23.26
CA ILE A 272 -33.54 41.51 -24.36
C ILE A 272 -34.73 40.70 -24.88
N GLU A 273 -35.23 41.07 -26.07
CA GLU A 273 -36.20 40.28 -26.83
C GLU A 273 -35.44 39.20 -27.61
N LEU A 274 -35.66 37.93 -27.25
CA LEU A 274 -35.25 36.79 -28.09
C LEU A 274 -36.35 36.47 -29.12
N PRO A 275 -36.00 36.13 -30.37
CA PRO A 275 -36.97 35.75 -31.39
C PRO A 275 -37.58 34.35 -31.15
N PRO A 276 -38.80 34.09 -31.66
CA PRO A 276 -39.52 32.83 -31.41
C PRO A 276 -38.90 31.66 -32.17
N LEU A 277 -38.58 30.59 -31.45
CA LEU A 277 -38.20 29.29 -32.01
C LEU A 277 -39.43 28.56 -32.53
N LYS A 278 -39.35 28.04 -33.77
CA LYS A 278 -40.38 27.19 -34.38
C LYS A 278 -40.41 25.80 -33.71
N PRO A 279 -41.57 25.13 -33.65
CA PRO A 279 -41.68 23.78 -33.11
C PRO A 279 -41.02 22.77 -34.05
N ILE A 280 -40.10 21.97 -33.53
CA ILE A 280 -39.59 20.77 -34.21
C ILE A 280 -40.35 19.58 -33.62
N GLU A 281 -41.03 18.85 -34.50
CA GLU A 281 -41.73 17.60 -34.20
C GLU A 281 -40.76 16.51 -33.77
N SER A 282 -41.10 15.82 -32.68
CA SER A 282 -40.40 14.62 -32.20
C SER A 282 -40.93 13.36 -32.89
N PRO A 283 -40.06 12.42 -33.29
CA PRO A 283 -40.41 11.01 -33.31
C PRO A 283 -40.00 10.33 -31.99
N ARG A 284 -40.86 9.41 -31.55
CA ARG A 284 -40.74 8.59 -30.34
C ARG A 284 -39.49 7.71 -30.38
N THR A 285 -38.78 7.60 -29.25
CA THR A 285 -38.10 6.34 -28.89
C THR A 285 -38.07 6.17 -27.37
N SER A 286 -38.33 4.94 -26.97
CA SER A 286 -38.43 4.34 -25.65
C SER A 286 -37.43 4.86 -24.61
N THR A 287 -37.95 5.19 -23.43
CA THR A 287 -37.21 5.45 -22.19
C THR A 287 -36.51 4.18 -21.67
N PRO A 288 -35.21 4.21 -21.36
CA PRO A 288 -34.65 3.33 -20.35
C PRO A 288 -34.91 3.89 -18.94
N VAL A 289 -35.13 2.97 -18.01
CA VAL A 289 -35.37 3.19 -16.59
C VAL A 289 -34.22 4.02 -15.99
N VAL A 290 -34.59 5.13 -15.34
CA VAL A 290 -33.69 5.94 -14.52
C VAL A 290 -33.44 5.17 -13.22
N GLU A 291 -32.27 4.55 -13.10
CA GLU A 291 -31.74 4.18 -11.79
C GLU A 291 -31.08 5.40 -11.14
N THR A 292 -31.58 5.72 -9.95
CA THR A 292 -31.10 6.79 -9.08
C THR A 292 -29.64 6.53 -8.64
N PRO A 293 -28.72 7.51 -8.69
CA PRO A 293 -27.34 7.29 -8.25
C PRO A 293 -27.28 7.10 -6.73
N ARG A 294 -26.78 5.94 -6.30
CA ARG A 294 -26.54 5.57 -4.90
C ARG A 294 -25.14 6.02 -4.49
N ALA A 295 -25.07 7.01 -3.59
CA ALA A 295 -23.92 7.40 -2.75
C ALA A 295 -22.49 7.02 -3.24
N GLU A 296 -21.98 7.68 -4.28
CA GLU A 296 -20.57 7.56 -4.75
C GLU A 296 -19.64 8.72 -4.28
N GLY A 297 -20.14 9.61 -3.43
CA GLY A 297 -19.50 10.92 -3.17
C GLY A 297 -18.13 10.90 -2.47
N SER A 298 -17.79 9.85 -1.71
CA SER A 298 -16.47 9.72 -1.06
C SER A 298 -15.38 9.26 -2.01
N ASP A 299 -15.74 8.40 -2.96
CA ASP A 299 -14.75 7.63 -3.71
C ASP A 299 -14.33 8.36 -4.98
N GLN A 300 -15.26 9.12 -5.57
CA GLN A 300 -14.94 10.04 -6.65
C GLN A 300 -13.93 11.11 -6.19
N LYS A 301 -14.01 11.53 -4.93
CA LYS A 301 -13.06 12.47 -4.33
C LYS A 301 -11.67 11.86 -4.13
N ALA A 302 -11.60 10.59 -3.72
CA ALA A 302 -10.34 9.85 -3.59
C ALA A 302 -9.68 9.57 -4.95
N ALA A 303 -10.48 9.22 -5.97
CA ALA A 303 -10.01 9.05 -7.33
C ALA A 303 -9.37 10.35 -7.86
N THR A 304 -10.04 11.49 -7.70
CA THR A 304 -9.50 12.80 -8.13
C THR A 304 -8.24 13.20 -7.35
N ALA A 305 -8.14 12.84 -6.06
CA ALA A 305 -6.93 13.06 -5.27
C ALA A 305 -5.70 12.32 -5.84
N ASN A 306 -5.87 11.06 -6.26
CA ASN A 306 -4.80 10.28 -6.89
C ASN A 306 -4.36 10.88 -8.25
N MET A 307 -5.28 11.48 -9.01
CA MET A 307 -4.92 12.16 -10.27
C MET A 307 -4.09 13.43 -10.00
N GLY A 308 -4.50 14.22 -9.01
CA GLY A 308 -3.78 15.43 -8.62
C GLY A 308 -2.34 15.14 -8.20
N LEU A 309 -2.13 14.05 -7.46
CA LEU A 309 -0.79 13.57 -7.06
C LEU A 309 0.07 13.18 -8.27
N LEU A 310 -0.51 12.53 -9.29
CA LEU A 310 0.22 12.20 -10.51
C LEU A 310 0.70 13.46 -11.25
N LEU A 311 -0.19 14.44 -11.43
CA LEU A 311 0.16 15.69 -12.09
C LEU A 311 1.19 16.50 -11.29
N ASP A 312 1.08 16.51 -9.95
CA ASP A 312 2.09 17.14 -9.08
C ASP A 312 3.46 16.47 -9.25
N GLY A 313 3.52 15.14 -9.34
CA GLY A 313 4.76 14.41 -9.64
C GLY A 313 5.36 14.77 -11.00
N VAL A 314 4.55 14.95 -12.05
CA VAL A 314 5.04 15.41 -13.37
C VAL A 314 5.59 16.84 -13.30
N LYS A 315 4.85 17.74 -12.62
CA LYS A 315 5.24 19.13 -12.42
C LYS A 315 6.57 19.24 -11.68
N ASN A 316 6.73 18.44 -10.63
CA ASN A 316 7.94 18.38 -9.81
C ASN A 316 9.08 17.56 -10.44
N GLY A 317 8.89 17.05 -11.66
CA GLY A 317 9.90 16.24 -12.38
C GLY A 317 10.21 14.90 -11.70
N LYS A 318 9.29 14.40 -10.87
CA LYS A 318 9.40 13.13 -10.16
C LYS A 318 8.97 11.93 -11.00
N PHE A 319 8.17 12.17 -12.03
CA PHE A 319 7.74 11.13 -12.96
C PHE A 319 8.22 11.43 -14.36
N THR A 320 8.91 10.44 -14.93
CA THR A 320 9.14 10.29 -16.37
C THR A 320 7.80 10.06 -17.09
N ARG A 321 7.85 10.14 -18.42
CA ARG A 321 6.69 9.89 -19.27
C ARG A 321 6.16 8.47 -19.08
N GLU A 322 7.07 7.49 -19.07
CA GLU A 322 6.75 6.07 -18.93
C GLU A 322 6.14 5.75 -17.56
N GLU A 323 6.67 6.35 -16.48
CA GLU A 323 6.16 6.19 -15.11
C GLU A 323 4.75 6.78 -14.96
N PHE A 324 4.51 7.96 -15.52
CA PHE A 324 3.19 8.56 -15.54
C PHE A 324 2.19 7.71 -16.33
N GLN A 325 2.57 7.25 -17.54
CA GLN A 325 1.73 6.37 -18.36
C GLN A 325 1.37 5.09 -17.60
N TYR A 326 2.35 4.45 -16.97
CA TYR A 326 2.14 3.24 -16.19
C TYR A 326 1.19 3.47 -15.01
N LEU A 327 1.41 4.51 -14.19
CA LEU A 327 0.56 4.79 -13.04
C LEU A 327 -0.85 5.19 -13.46
N ASN A 328 -0.99 5.99 -14.52
CA ASN A 328 -2.30 6.36 -15.05
C ASN A 328 -3.06 5.12 -15.56
N ALA A 329 -2.40 4.26 -16.34
CA ALA A 329 -2.98 3.00 -16.82
C ALA A 329 -3.35 2.04 -15.67
N LEU A 330 -2.51 1.96 -14.63
CA LEU A 330 -2.79 1.16 -13.43
C LEU A 330 -4.04 1.68 -12.70
N SER A 331 -4.20 2.99 -12.60
CA SER A 331 -5.39 3.60 -12.02
C SER A 331 -6.65 3.33 -12.86
N ASN A 332 -6.56 3.38 -14.18
CA ASN A 332 -7.70 3.07 -15.06
C ASN A 332 -8.12 1.60 -14.91
N ARG A 333 -7.14 0.69 -14.80
CA ARG A 333 -7.39 -0.74 -14.56
C ARG A 333 -8.07 -1.02 -13.22
N TYR A 334 -7.76 -0.25 -12.18
CA TYR A 334 -8.46 -0.34 -10.90
C TYR A 334 -9.95 0.01 -11.06
N GLU A 335 -10.27 1.10 -11.75
CA GLU A 335 -11.66 1.51 -11.98
C GLU A 335 -12.43 0.51 -12.86
N GLU A 336 -11.77 -0.03 -13.88
CA GLU A 336 -12.31 -1.11 -14.70
C GLU A 336 -12.66 -2.34 -13.83
N THR A 337 -11.70 -2.82 -13.03
CA THR A 337 -11.89 -3.98 -12.14
C THR A 337 -12.99 -3.73 -11.12
N ARG A 338 -13.03 -2.51 -10.56
CA ARG A 338 -14.06 -2.11 -9.61
C ARG A 338 -15.45 -2.15 -10.23
N ALA A 339 -15.60 -1.62 -11.44
CA ALA A 339 -16.88 -1.63 -12.15
C ALA A 339 -17.36 -3.05 -12.46
N GLN A 340 -16.44 -3.98 -12.74
CA GLN A 340 -16.81 -5.39 -12.93
C GLN A 340 -17.45 -5.99 -11.67
N PHE A 341 -16.81 -5.81 -10.52
CA PHE A 341 -17.28 -6.39 -9.25
C PHE A 341 -18.56 -5.71 -8.74
N SER A 342 -18.77 -4.43 -9.05
CA SER A 342 -19.99 -3.71 -8.69
C SER A 342 -21.27 -4.34 -9.27
N LYS A 343 -21.20 -5.11 -10.37
CA LYS A 343 -22.38 -5.73 -11.01
C LYS A 343 -23.00 -6.84 -10.19
N GLU A 344 -22.18 -7.67 -9.56
CA GLU A 344 -22.61 -8.91 -8.89
C GLU A 344 -22.75 -8.72 -7.37
N GLY A 345 -22.34 -7.55 -6.87
CA GLY A 345 -22.14 -7.28 -5.46
C GLY A 345 -20.78 -7.80 -5.03
N PHE A 346 -20.00 -6.99 -4.32
CA PHE A 346 -18.63 -7.35 -3.99
C PHE A 346 -18.58 -8.59 -3.08
N ASP A 347 -17.99 -9.67 -3.57
CA ASP A 347 -17.58 -10.76 -2.70
C ASP A 347 -16.26 -10.43 -1.96
N ASN A 348 -15.91 -11.25 -0.96
CA ASN A 348 -14.70 -11.00 -0.17
C ASN A 348 -13.41 -11.11 -0.99
N ASP A 349 -13.38 -11.92 -2.05
CA ASP A 349 -12.20 -12.12 -2.90
C ASP A 349 -12.06 -10.97 -3.93
N GLU A 350 -13.16 -10.38 -4.36
CA GLU A 350 -13.23 -9.18 -5.19
C GLU A 350 -12.80 -7.93 -4.43
N LEU A 351 -13.29 -7.73 -3.20
CA LEU A 351 -12.80 -6.66 -2.32
C LEU A 351 -11.29 -6.79 -2.06
N LYS A 352 -10.83 -8.03 -1.91
CA LYS A 352 -9.42 -8.34 -1.71
C LYS A 352 -8.59 -8.04 -2.97
N ALA A 353 -9.11 -8.36 -4.15
CA ALA A 353 -8.47 -8.01 -5.42
C ALA A 353 -8.38 -6.48 -5.61
N LEU A 354 -9.42 -5.72 -5.24
CA LEU A 354 -9.37 -4.25 -5.25
C LEU A 354 -8.37 -3.69 -4.24
N GLY A 355 -8.36 -4.23 -3.02
CA GLY A 355 -7.38 -3.84 -2.00
C GLY A 355 -5.93 -4.13 -2.41
N GLN A 356 -5.69 -5.23 -3.14
CA GLN A 356 -4.38 -5.51 -3.76
C GLN A 356 -4.02 -4.45 -4.79
N PHE A 357 -4.96 -4.01 -5.63
CA PHE A 357 -4.70 -2.98 -6.62
C PHE A 357 -4.35 -1.64 -5.97
N GLU A 358 -5.09 -1.20 -4.95
CA GLU A 358 -4.79 0.02 -4.21
C GLU A 358 -3.42 -0.05 -3.54
N THR A 359 -3.11 -1.18 -2.90
CA THR A 359 -1.81 -1.39 -2.26
C THR A 359 -0.68 -1.36 -3.29
N ARG A 360 -0.84 -2.04 -4.43
CA ARG A 360 0.16 -2.04 -5.51
C ARG A 360 0.32 -0.65 -6.12
N TYR A 361 -0.76 0.09 -6.32
CA TYR A 361 -0.72 1.45 -6.83
C TYR A 361 0.05 2.36 -5.87
N GLY A 362 -0.31 2.36 -4.57
CA GLY A 362 0.36 3.18 -3.56
C GLY A 362 1.84 2.85 -3.42
N VAL A 363 2.19 1.56 -3.32
CA VAL A 363 3.60 1.12 -3.25
C VAL A 363 4.38 1.52 -4.50
N THR A 364 3.80 1.35 -5.69
CA THR A 364 4.49 1.71 -6.94
C THR A 364 4.66 3.22 -7.04
N TYR A 365 3.62 3.99 -6.72
CA TYR A 365 3.68 5.45 -6.67
C TYR A 365 4.81 5.93 -5.75
N THR A 366 4.87 5.44 -4.51
CA THR A 366 5.88 5.87 -3.53
C THR A 366 7.29 5.55 -3.99
N ARG A 367 7.52 4.36 -4.56
CA ARG A 367 8.85 3.95 -5.04
C ARG A 367 9.30 4.80 -6.24
N LEU A 368 8.42 5.01 -7.23
CA LEU A 368 8.72 5.86 -8.38
C LEU A 368 8.94 7.32 -7.96
N TYR A 369 8.13 7.83 -7.03
CA TYR A 369 8.29 9.18 -6.48
C TYR A 369 9.64 9.38 -5.78
N ASN A 370 10.15 8.33 -5.12
CA ASN A 370 11.47 8.30 -4.50
C ASN A 370 12.61 7.98 -5.48
N SER A 371 12.30 7.86 -6.78
CA SER A 371 13.25 7.52 -7.84
C SER A 371 13.96 6.19 -7.62
N ASP A 372 13.28 5.21 -7.02
CA ASP A 372 13.76 3.84 -6.99
C ASP A 372 13.78 3.29 -8.42
N ASP A 373 14.90 2.68 -8.82
CA ASP A 373 15.06 2.08 -10.16
C ASP A 373 14.21 0.81 -10.26
N ILE A 374 12.95 0.97 -10.64
CA ILE A 374 11.99 -0.11 -10.80
C ILE A 374 11.83 -0.40 -12.29
N ARG A 375 12.05 -1.66 -12.67
CA ARG A 375 11.62 -2.15 -13.97
C ARG A 375 10.10 -2.19 -14.04
N LEU A 376 9.52 -1.22 -14.73
CA LEU A 376 8.10 -1.21 -15.06
C LEU A 376 7.82 -2.32 -16.06
N SER A 377 6.99 -3.30 -15.69
CA SER A 377 6.50 -4.29 -16.65
C SER A 377 5.32 -3.67 -17.42
N ASN A 378 5.62 -3.09 -18.58
CA ASN A 378 4.58 -2.61 -19.48
C ASN A 378 4.10 -3.79 -20.33
N ASN A 379 2.94 -4.35 -19.98
CA ASN A 379 2.30 -5.38 -20.79
C ASN A 379 1.30 -4.74 -21.76
N THR A 380 1.79 -3.82 -22.59
CA THR A 380 1.06 -3.16 -23.69
C THR A 380 1.32 -3.90 -25.00
N GLN A 381 1.12 -5.22 -25.00
CA GLN A 381 1.13 -5.97 -26.25
C GLN A 381 -0.15 -5.69 -27.03
N ALA A 382 0.00 -5.54 -28.35
CA ALA A 382 -1.14 -5.45 -29.26
C ALA A 382 -2.04 -6.67 -29.05
N THR A 383 -3.33 -6.42 -28.87
CA THR A 383 -4.31 -7.45 -28.53
C THR A 383 -5.61 -7.13 -29.27
N GLU A 384 -6.29 -8.19 -29.72
CA GLU A 384 -7.58 -8.11 -30.39
C GLU A 384 -8.73 -7.95 -29.39
N ASP A 385 -8.49 -8.17 -28.10
CA ASP A 385 -9.46 -7.96 -27.03
C ASP A 385 -9.83 -6.47 -26.89
N PRO A 386 -11.12 -6.08 -26.99
CA PRO A 386 -11.57 -4.69 -26.85
C PRO A 386 -11.07 -3.99 -25.58
N ARG A 387 -10.97 -4.73 -24.46
CA ARG A 387 -10.48 -4.18 -23.19
C ARG A 387 -8.98 -3.95 -23.23
N GLY A 388 -8.25 -4.86 -23.85
CA GLY A 388 -6.86 -4.69 -24.21
C GLY A 388 -6.58 -3.47 -25.10
N GLN A 389 -7.41 -3.25 -26.13
CA GLN A 389 -7.30 -2.07 -27.00
C GLN A 389 -7.57 -0.76 -26.27
N LEU A 390 -8.57 -0.73 -25.39
CA LEU A 390 -8.84 0.44 -24.54
C LEU A 390 -7.64 0.76 -23.64
N ARG A 391 -7.06 -0.26 -23.01
CA ARG A 391 -5.89 -0.08 -22.14
C ARG A 391 -4.69 0.46 -22.90
N LEU A 392 -4.45 -0.02 -24.13
CA LEU A 392 -3.41 0.50 -24.99
C LEU A 392 -3.67 1.97 -25.34
N ARG A 393 -4.92 2.31 -25.71
CA ARG A 393 -5.32 3.69 -26.00
C ARG A 393 -5.09 4.61 -24.80
N HIS A 394 -5.55 4.23 -23.60
CA HIS A 394 -5.34 5.03 -22.39
C HIS A 394 -3.86 5.20 -22.04
N TYR A 395 -3.03 4.19 -22.32
CA TYR A 395 -1.58 4.29 -22.16
C TYR A 395 -0.98 5.32 -23.14
N GLU A 396 -1.35 5.26 -24.41
CA GLU A 396 -0.91 6.21 -25.44
C GLU A 396 -1.38 7.65 -25.16
N GLU A 397 -2.66 7.81 -24.84
CA GLU A 397 -3.25 9.09 -24.45
C GLU A 397 -2.58 9.64 -23.18
N GLY A 398 -2.21 8.78 -22.23
CA GLY A 398 -1.44 9.19 -21.06
C GLY A 398 -0.08 9.79 -21.42
N GLY A 399 0.56 9.31 -22.49
CA GLY A 399 1.82 9.87 -22.98
C GLY A 399 1.63 11.26 -23.55
N ALA A 400 0.63 11.43 -24.42
CA ALA A 400 0.27 12.74 -24.98
C ALA A 400 -0.16 13.74 -23.90
N LEU A 401 -0.87 13.27 -22.88
CA LEU A 401 -1.28 14.09 -21.73
C LEU A 401 -0.06 14.54 -20.91
N TRP A 402 0.89 13.63 -20.65
CA TRP A 402 2.14 13.97 -20.00
C TRP A 402 2.92 15.02 -20.78
N ASP A 403 3.08 14.82 -22.10
CA ASP A 403 3.82 15.74 -22.97
C ASP A 403 3.17 17.13 -22.94
N GLY A 404 1.84 17.17 -23.08
CA GLY A 404 1.08 18.41 -23.08
C GLY A 404 1.13 19.14 -21.74
N PHE A 405 1.00 18.41 -20.63
CA PHE A 405 1.05 18.99 -19.29
C PHE A 405 2.47 19.46 -18.93
N LYS A 406 3.49 18.66 -19.26
CA LYS A 406 4.90 19.00 -19.00
C LYS A 406 5.35 20.25 -19.77
N ASN A 407 4.88 20.40 -21.00
CA ASN A 407 5.19 21.53 -21.87
C ASN A 407 4.26 22.74 -21.66
N GLY A 408 3.27 22.63 -20.77
CA GLY A 408 2.32 23.71 -20.47
C GLY A 408 1.28 23.98 -21.56
N THR A 409 1.14 23.11 -22.56
CA THR A 409 0.09 23.20 -23.59
C THR A 409 -1.26 22.64 -23.11
N VAL A 410 -1.25 21.89 -22.01
CA VAL A 410 -2.42 21.40 -21.29
C VAL A 410 -2.29 21.85 -19.83
N ASP A 411 -3.28 22.59 -19.33
CA ASP A 411 -3.31 22.97 -17.91
C ASP A 411 -3.75 21.81 -17.01
N SER A 412 -3.66 22.00 -15.69
CA SER A 412 -4.02 20.97 -14.72
C SER A 412 -5.50 20.60 -14.75
N GLU A 413 -6.40 21.54 -15.05
CA GLU A 413 -7.83 21.29 -15.05
C GLU A 413 -8.19 20.40 -16.24
N LYS A 414 -7.71 20.74 -17.43
CA LYS A 414 -7.87 19.94 -18.64
C LYS A 414 -7.21 18.57 -18.51
N ALA A 415 -6.02 18.50 -17.90
CA ALA A 415 -5.36 17.21 -17.65
C ALA A 415 -6.18 16.32 -16.71
N LEU A 416 -6.72 16.89 -15.62
CA LEU A 416 -7.61 16.17 -14.72
C LEU A 416 -8.89 15.72 -15.44
N SER A 417 -9.50 16.58 -16.25
CA SER A 417 -10.71 16.23 -17.02
C SER A 417 -10.47 15.05 -17.96
N GLU A 418 -9.33 14.99 -18.65
CA GLU A 418 -8.97 13.85 -19.50
C GLU A 418 -8.77 12.56 -18.68
N MET A 419 -8.09 12.63 -17.54
CA MET A 419 -7.93 11.47 -16.66
C MET A 419 -9.27 10.99 -16.09
N ILE A 420 -10.19 11.92 -15.77
CA ILE A 420 -11.56 11.58 -15.35
C ILE A 420 -12.30 10.89 -16.48
N ARG A 421 -12.21 11.39 -17.72
CA ARG A 421 -12.82 10.77 -18.91
C ARG A 421 -12.31 9.35 -19.10
N GLN A 422 -11.00 9.14 -19.06
CA GLN A 422 -10.40 7.81 -19.20
C GLN A 422 -10.90 6.83 -18.12
N ARG A 423 -11.03 7.27 -16.87
CA ARG A 423 -11.57 6.44 -15.79
C ARG A 423 -13.05 6.13 -15.96
N ALA A 424 -13.84 7.08 -16.45
CA ALA A 424 -15.24 6.85 -16.77
C ALA A 424 -15.41 5.81 -17.89
N GLU A 425 -14.57 5.89 -18.93
CA GLU A 425 -14.53 4.88 -20.01
C GLU A 425 -14.10 3.51 -19.49
N ALA A 426 -13.09 3.46 -18.63
CA ALA A 426 -12.64 2.21 -18.00
C ALA A 426 -13.75 1.56 -17.16
N ARG A 427 -14.52 2.36 -16.40
CA ARG A 427 -15.71 1.84 -15.69
C ARG A 427 -16.77 1.32 -16.64
N ALA A 428 -17.09 2.06 -17.70
CA ALA A 428 -18.10 1.64 -18.66
C ALA A 428 -17.74 0.30 -19.31
N GLN A 429 -16.45 0.03 -19.49
CA GLN A 429 -15.94 -1.21 -20.09
C GLN A 429 -15.88 -2.39 -19.11
N GLY A 430 -15.66 -2.13 -17.81
CA GLY A 430 -15.92 -3.14 -16.76
C GLY A 430 -17.41 -3.40 -16.53
N GLY A 431 -18.24 -2.41 -16.89
CA GLY A 431 -19.69 -2.40 -16.81
C GLY A 431 -20.44 -3.10 -17.96
N ASN A 432 -19.76 -3.61 -18.98
CA ASN A 432 -20.33 -4.47 -20.03
C ASN A 432 -19.83 -5.91 -19.83
#